data_AF-A0A072PPU5-F1
#
_entry.id   AF-A0A072PPU5-F1
#
_cell.length_a   1.000
_cell.length_b   1.000
_cell.length_c   1.000
_cell.angle_alpha   90.00
_cell.angle_beta   90.00
_cell.angle_gamma   90.00
#
_symmetry.space_group_name_H-M   'P 1'
#
loop_
_entity.id
_entity.type
_entity.pdbx_description
1 polymer ?
#
loop_
_entity_poly.entity_id
_entity_poly.type
_entity_poly.pdbx_seq_one_letter_code
_entity_poly.pdbx_strand_id
1 'polypeptide(L)'
;MALLLEDKSMHDSSEPSVMQTPPHGTQQKLKSIEEACERSDFEALVELATSTGGLLTDELRRKACAYLALFTLGTPLTVEKGRYYWVACIGIETKTRYREHLARLGRTYPGIPTRIKSNLTLTERLSTIQEVWSVFPPNDQSEQALEEKKAQLSDLIISTLRKHPLLSYFQSYHDVVQVLLLVLGQNSAAQAVSRMSLFRLRDYMLPTLVPARKHFELVSAVVSIADPELANHISQAENSFALSATHSLFAHDIQDYREIARLYDFLLAHEPVMSIYLFATITISRRSELLELEPGESDILTYMIAKLPQNLDIDTLAADSVKLFRSHPPESLRGLLWWRLSSYSVLKTSRDIKRPQSLEEAEILGHKQIRQLRSEELMRKRAKQLLKYRRPLTSLTAALFIVVVSLYLRRTGQDQYLQSLFGSAARLLSSSG
;
A
#
# COMPACT_ATOMS: atom_id res chain seq x y z
N MET A 1 -35.93 53.47 -42.22
CA MET A 1 -37.25 53.41 -41.54
C MET A 1 -37.13 52.36 -40.45
N ALA A 2 -36.63 52.71 -39.27
CA ALA A 2 -37.37 53.34 -38.17
C ALA A 2 -38.32 52.37 -37.46
N LEU A 3 -37.96 52.05 -36.20
CA LEU A 3 -38.80 51.72 -35.03
C LEU A 3 -39.54 50.37 -35.09
N LEU A 4 -39.55 49.52 -34.05
CA LEU A 4 -39.87 49.83 -32.65
C LEU A 4 -39.12 48.93 -31.67
N LEU A 5 -38.58 49.59 -30.64
CA LEU A 5 -38.25 49.05 -29.33
C LEU A 5 -39.54 48.69 -28.59
N GLU A 6 -39.56 47.54 -27.93
CA GLU A 6 -40.50 47.29 -26.84
C GLU A 6 -39.74 46.81 -25.60
N ASP A 7 -40.04 47.54 -24.54
CA ASP A 7 -39.47 47.57 -23.21
C ASP A 7 -39.94 46.36 -22.39
N LYS A 8 -39.02 45.70 -21.66
CA LYS A 8 -39.40 44.74 -20.64
C LYS A 8 -38.42 44.76 -19.46
N SER A 9 -38.59 45.80 -18.66
CA SER A 9 -38.53 45.84 -17.20
C SER A 9 -37.72 44.75 -16.49
N MET A 10 -36.63 45.21 -15.86
CA MET A 10 -36.05 44.69 -14.62
C MET A 10 -37.10 44.07 -13.69
N HIS A 11 -37.00 42.76 -13.46
CA HIS A 11 -37.48 42.14 -12.23
C HIS A 11 -36.28 41.48 -11.53
N ASP A 12 -35.80 42.21 -10.54
CA ASP A 12 -34.91 41.75 -9.48
C ASP A 12 -35.68 40.75 -8.63
N SER A 13 -35.41 39.47 -8.82
CA SER A 13 -35.80 38.40 -7.90
C SER A 13 -34.53 37.82 -7.28
N SER A 14 -33.89 38.65 -6.44
CA SER A 14 -32.95 38.23 -5.43
C SER A 14 -33.70 37.50 -4.30
N GLU A 15 -33.99 36.21 -4.53
CA GLU A 15 -34.35 35.31 -3.43
C GLU A 15 -33.09 35.08 -2.57
N PRO A 16 -33.12 35.39 -1.26
CA PRO A 16 -32.03 35.04 -0.38
C PRO A 16 -31.99 33.52 -0.26
N SER A 17 -30.89 32.92 -0.72
CA SER A 17 -30.53 31.52 -0.48
C SER A 17 -30.71 31.22 1.01
N VAL A 18 -31.80 30.52 1.34
CA VAL A 18 -32.07 30.03 2.69
C VAL A 18 -31.00 29.01 2.99
N MET A 19 -30.02 29.43 3.79
CA MET A 19 -28.97 28.59 4.35
C MET A 19 -29.65 27.53 5.21
N GLN A 20 -29.95 26.37 4.62
CA GLN A 20 -30.60 25.26 5.31
C GLN A 20 -29.73 24.83 6.49
N THR A 21 -30.24 25.03 7.70
CA THR A 21 -29.61 24.52 8.92
C THR A 21 -29.45 23.01 8.79
N PRO A 22 -28.25 22.45 9.05
CA PRO A 22 -28.02 21.02 8.94
C PRO A 22 -28.96 20.27 9.89
N PRO A 23 -29.40 19.05 9.55
CA PRO A 23 -30.33 18.28 10.37
C PRO A 23 -29.81 18.15 11.80
N HIS A 24 -30.72 18.15 12.79
CA HIS A 24 -30.39 18.23 14.23
C HIS A 24 -29.31 17.23 14.67
N GLY A 25 -29.32 16.00 14.13
CA GLY A 25 -28.30 14.99 14.42
C GLY A 25 -26.89 15.37 13.94
N THR A 26 -26.78 16.05 12.80
CA THR A 26 -25.50 16.57 12.27
C THR A 26 -24.97 17.68 13.16
N GLN A 27 -25.83 18.58 13.64
CA GLN A 27 -25.43 19.69 14.49
C GLN A 27 -24.93 19.23 15.86
N GLN A 28 -25.56 18.19 16.42
CA GLN A 28 -25.08 17.54 17.64
C GLN A 28 -23.71 16.89 17.44
N LYS A 29 -23.54 16.14 16.34
CA LYS A 29 -22.28 15.46 16.03
C LYS A 29 -21.13 16.45 15.80
N LEU A 30 -21.38 17.59 15.14
CA LEU A 30 -20.39 18.66 14.99
C LEU A 30 -19.83 19.10 16.35
N LYS A 31 -20.71 19.42 17.31
CA LYS A 31 -20.32 19.82 18.68
C LYS A 31 -19.52 18.72 19.38
N SER A 32 -19.96 17.46 19.27
CA SER A 32 -19.23 16.34 19.88
C SER A 32 -17.81 16.18 19.33
N ILE A 33 -17.60 16.40 18.02
CA ILE A 33 -16.26 16.34 17.42
C ILE A 33 -15.39 17.51 17.92
N GLU A 34 -15.95 18.71 18.02
CA GLU A 34 -15.24 19.88 18.54
C GLU A 34 -14.81 19.66 20.00
N GLU A 35 -15.74 19.24 20.85
CA GLU A 35 -15.46 18.94 22.26
C GLU A 35 -14.39 17.85 22.41
N ALA A 36 -14.44 16.80 21.57
CA ALA A 36 -13.45 15.74 21.58
C ALA A 36 -12.06 16.25 21.14
N CYS A 37 -11.98 17.16 20.17
CA CYS A 37 -10.72 17.80 19.77
C CYS A 37 -10.16 18.68 20.90
N GLU A 38 -11.00 19.52 21.53
CA GLU A 38 -10.61 20.40 22.63
C GLU A 38 -10.06 19.62 23.84
N ARG A 39 -10.68 18.48 24.15
CA ARG A 39 -10.25 17.59 25.24
C ARG A 39 -9.12 16.64 24.84
N SER A 40 -8.72 16.64 23.56
CA SER A 40 -7.81 15.63 23.00
C SER A 40 -8.26 14.20 23.31
N ASP A 41 -9.58 13.96 23.28
CA ASP A 41 -10.20 12.68 23.57
C ASP A 41 -10.10 11.76 22.34
N PHE A 42 -9.02 10.98 22.31
CA PHE A 42 -8.73 10.08 21.21
C PHE A 42 -9.80 9.01 21.01
N GLU A 43 -10.37 8.46 22.09
CA GLU A 43 -11.36 7.38 21.98
C GLU A 43 -12.66 7.92 21.37
N ALA A 44 -13.12 9.08 21.85
CA ALA A 44 -14.28 9.75 21.26
C ALA A 44 -14.05 10.10 19.78
N LEU A 45 -12.86 10.59 19.41
CA LEU A 45 -12.53 10.88 18.00
C LEU A 45 -12.56 9.63 17.12
N VAL A 46 -12.07 8.49 17.61
CA VAL A 46 -12.13 7.21 16.88
C VAL A 46 -13.57 6.76 16.69
N GLU A 47 -14.40 6.84 17.74
CA GLU A 47 -15.83 6.48 17.66
C GLU A 47 -16.57 7.38 16.69
N LEU A 48 -16.37 8.70 16.76
CA LEU A 48 -17.01 9.69 15.90
C LEU A 48 -16.59 9.53 14.43
N ALA A 49 -15.30 9.31 14.16
CA ALA A 49 -14.77 9.07 12.82
C ALA A 49 -15.25 7.72 12.22
N THR A 50 -15.53 6.73 13.08
CA THR A 50 -16.08 5.44 12.65
C THR A 50 -17.58 5.54 12.37
N SER A 51 -18.32 6.30 13.16
CA SER A 51 -19.78 6.47 13.03
C SER A 51 -20.20 7.14 11.71
N THR A 52 -21.47 6.94 11.32
CA THR A 52 -22.10 7.45 10.08
C THR A 52 -21.71 8.90 9.74
N GLY A 53 -21.21 9.13 8.53
CA GLY A 53 -20.77 10.44 8.05
C GLY A 53 -19.39 10.91 8.55
N GLY A 54 -18.70 10.15 9.41
CA GLY A 54 -17.31 10.41 9.80
C GLY A 54 -17.11 11.76 10.50
N LEU A 55 -16.08 12.51 10.12
CA LEU A 55 -15.71 13.80 10.74
C LEU A 55 -16.43 15.02 10.13
N LEU A 56 -17.35 14.78 9.19
CA LEU A 56 -18.26 15.74 8.56
C LEU A 56 -17.59 16.80 7.67
N THR A 57 -16.69 17.64 8.19
CA THR A 57 -16.13 18.80 7.48
C THR A 57 -14.61 18.83 7.50
N ASP A 58 -14.00 19.47 6.49
CA ASP A 58 -12.54 19.59 6.40
C ASP A 58 -11.93 20.42 7.53
N GLU A 59 -12.69 21.37 8.09
CA GLU A 59 -12.23 22.11 9.27
C GLU A 59 -12.07 21.19 10.48
N LEU A 60 -13.07 20.34 10.73
CA LEU A 60 -12.99 19.35 11.80
C LEU A 60 -11.95 18.29 11.49
N ARG A 61 -11.82 17.84 10.23
CA ARG A 61 -10.72 16.95 9.83
C ARG A 61 -9.36 17.55 10.10
N ARG A 62 -9.13 18.85 9.82
CA ARG A 62 -7.86 19.50 10.15
C ARG A 62 -7.52 19.44 11.63
N LYS A 63 -8.52 19.64 12.51
CA LYS A 63 -8.36 19.54 13.96
C LYS A 63 -8.18 18.07 14.39
N ALA A 64 -9.11 17.20 14.03
CA ALA A 64 -9.15 15.80 14.46
C ALA A 64 -8.02 14.95 13.85
N CYS A 65 -7.71 15.08 12.56
CA CYS A 65 -6.61 14.34 11.92
C CYS A 65 -5.24 14.76 12.47
N ALA A 66 -5.10 15.94 13.07
CA ALA A 66 -3.88 16.25 13.81
C ALA A 66 -3.70 15.32 15.02
N TYR A 67 -4.79 14.89 15.65
CA TYR A 67 -4.73 13.88 16.71
C TYR A 67 -4.65 12.46 16.13
N LEU A 68 -5.52 12.10 15.18
CA LEU A 68 -5.60 10.74 14.64
C LEU A 68 -4.39 10.34 13.78
N ALA A 69 -3.84 11.26 12.99
CA ALA A 69 -2.75 11.00 12.04
C ALA A 69 -1.41 11.62 12.46
N LEU A 70 -1.42 12.80 13.11
CA LEU A 70 -0.20 13.56 13.40
C LEU A 70 0.42 13.33 14.78
N PHE A 71 -0.34 12.84 15.77
CA PHE A 71 0.01 12.71 17.20
C PHE A 71 1.35 13.38 17.56
N THR A 72 1.32 14.71 17.58
CA THR A 72 2.44 15.57 17.94
C THR A 72 2.70 15.39 19.44
N LEU A 73 3.79 14.71 19.79
CA LEU A 73 4.37 14.86 21.12
C LEU A 73 4.85 16.31 21.27
N GLY A 74 4.03 17.15 21.89
CA GLY A 74 4.48 18.30 22.70
C GLY A 74 5.30 19.41 22.02
N THR A 75 5.53 19.40 20.71
CA THR A 75 6.02 20.58 20.01
C THR A 75 4.81 21.39 19.55
N PRO A 76 4.69 22.68 19.94
CA PRO A 76 3.83 23.61 19.24
C PRO A 76 4.10 23.50 17.74
N LEU A 77 3.11 23.86 16.92
CA LEU A 77 3.35 24.20 15.52
C LEU A 77 4.25 25.45 15.47
N THR A 78 5.50 25.35 15.92
CA THR A 78 6.55 26.19 15.38
C THR A 78 6.68 25.72 13.96
N VAL A 79 6.01 26.46 13.07
CA VAL A 79 6.49 26.67 11.72
C VAL A 79 7.95 27.07 11.89
N GLU A 80 8.85 26.08 11.90
CA GLU A 80 10.21 26.38 11.51
C GLU A 80 10.03 26.97 10.12
N LYS A 81 10.23 28.29 10.02
CA LYS A 81 10.64 28.95 8.79
C LYS A 81 11.99 28.34 8.43
N GLY A 82 11.99 27.07 8.07
CA GLY A 82 13.12 26.34 7.53
C GLY A 82 13.40 27.00 6.20
N ARG A 83 14.45 27.82 6.18
CA ARG A 83 15.00 28.44 4.98
C ARG A 83 14.93 27.42 3.84
N TYR A 84 14.13 27.72 2.83
CA TYR A 84 14.10 27.00 1.57
C TYR A 84 15.51 27.04 0.97
N TYR A 85 16.33 26.04 1.26
CA TYR A 85 17.56 25.83 0.50
C TYR A 85 17.14 25.23 -0.82
N TRP A 86 17.03 26.10 -1.83
CA TRP A 86 17.21 25.71 -3.22
C TRP A 86 18.56 25.01 -3.34
N VAL A 87 18.57 23.68 -3.31
CA VAL A 87 19.72 22.88 -3.75
C VAL A 87 19.33 22.24 -5.06
N ALA A 88 19.38 23.05 -6.11
CA ALA A 88 19.79 22.54 -7.41
C ALA A 88 21.13 21.80 -7.21
N CYS A 89 21.26 20.63 -7.84
CA CYS A 89 22.41 19.72 -7.75
C CYS A 89 22.49 18.87 -6.48
N ILE A 90 21.81 17.72 -6.46
CA ILE A 90 22.25 16.56 -5.65
C ILE A 90 22.52 15.38 -6.58
N GLY A 91 23.56 15.54 -7.39
CA GLY A 91 24.38 14.44 -7.85
C GLY A 91 25.49 14.22 -6.82
N ILE A 92 25.70 12.96 -6.43
CA ILE A 92 26.96 12.46 -5.83
C ILE A 92 27.29 12.91 -4.38
N GLU A 93 27.07 14.16 -3.96
CA GLU A 93 27.57 14.68 -2.66
C GLU A 93 26.89 14.11 -1.40
N THR A 94 25.57 13.86 -1.42
CA THR A 94 24.86 13.29 -0.24
C THR A 94 25.18 11.82 0.01
N LYS A 95 25.54 11.08 -1.05
CA LYS A 95 25.98 9.69 -0.95
C LYS A 95 27.33 9.60 -0.21
N THR A 96 28.19 10.59 -0.40
CA THR A 96 29.48 10.72 0.29
C THR A 96 29.27 11.10 1.76
N ARG A 97 28.40 12.09 2.05
CA ARG A 97 28.14 12.56 3.42
C ARG A 97 27.46 11.51 4.31
N TYR A 98 26.52 10.73 3.76
CA TYR A 98 25.89 9.62 4.48
C TYR A 98 26.85 8.42 4.65
N ARG A 99 27.75 8.17 3.69
CA ARG A 99 28.85 7.21 3.85
C ARG A 99 29.81 7.63 4.96
N GLU A 100 30.17 8.90 5.05
CA GLU A 100 31.02 9.44 6.11
C GLU A 100 30.35 9.36 7.48
N HIS A 101 29.05 9.65 7.57
CA HIS A 101 28.28 9.48 8.80
C HIS A 101 28.22 8.02 9.26
N LEU A 102 27.96 7.08 8.34
CA LEU A 102 28.00 5.65 8.65
C LEU A 102 29.40 5.15 9.01
N ALA A 103 30.44 5.68 8.36
CA ALA A 103 31.84 5.36 8.65
C ALA A 103 32.25 5.84 10.06
N ARG A 104 31.79 7.03 10.49
CA ARG A 104 31.96 7.53 11.87
C ARG A 104 31.29 6.63 12.91
N LEU A 105 30.21 5.95 12.53
CA LEU A 105 29.50 4.98 13.38
C LEU A 105 30.04 3.55 13.25
N GLY A 106 31.14 3.33 12.52
CA GLY A 106 31.73 2.00 12.29
C GLY A 106 30.87 1.07 11.42
N ARG A 107 29.93 1.61 10.64
CA ARG A 107 28.97 0.85 9.82
C ARG A 107 29.28 1.01 8.34
N THR A 108 29.19 -0.09 7.59
CA THR A 108 29.37 -0.08 6.13
C THR A 108 28.07 0.26 5.42
N TYR A 109 28.16 1.10 4.38
CA TYR A 109 27.04 1.45 3.50
C TYR A 109 26.60 0.20 2.73
N PRO A 110 25.41 -0.38 2.98
CA PRO A 110 25.02 -1.59 2.32
C PRO A 110 24.46 -1.22 0.95
N GLY A 111 25.22 -1.51 -0.11
CA GLY A 111 24.84 -1.25 -1.51
C GLY A 111 23.36 -1.59 -1.75
N ILE A 112 22.54 -0.56 -1.91
CA ILE A 112 21.12 -0.69 -2.19
C ILE A 112 21.00 -0.96 -3.69
N PRO A 113 20.37 -2.06 -4.14
CA PRO A 113 19.85 -2.13 -5.50
C PRO A 113 18.77 -1.05 -5.61
N THR A 114 19.16 0.06 -6.21
CA THR A 114 18.32 1.22 -6.44
C THR A 114 17.18 0.82 -7.37
N ARG A 115 15.95 0.72 -6.84
CA ARG A 115 14.74 0.98 -7.65
C ARG A 115 14.52 2.49 -7.83
N ILE A 116 15.60 3.26 -7.83
CA ILE A 116 15.68 4.65 -8.26
C ILE A 116 17.02 4.78 -9.01
N LYS A 117 17.03 4.38 -10.29
CA LYS A 117 18.06 4.87 -11.20
C LYS A 117 17.84 6.38 -11.32
N SER A 118 18.67 7.15 -10.63
CA SER A 118 18.98 8.58 -10.84
C SER A 118 17.80 9.56 -10.89
N ASN A 119 18.02 10.76 -10.37
CA ASN A 119 17.05 11.86 -10.34
C ASN A 119 16.31 12.14 -11.67
N LEU A 120 16.84 11.73 -12.84
CA LEU A 120 16.16 11.79 -14.14
C LEU A 120 14.77 11.13 -14.14
N THR A 121 14.62 9.94 -13.54
CA THR A 121 13.34 9.18 -13.57
C THR A 121 12.28 9.73 -12.63
N LEU A 122 12.65 10.48 -11.58
CA LEU A 122 11.67 11.13 -10.72
C LEU A 122 11.05 12.32 -11.44
N THR A 123 11.85 13.17 -12.09
CA THR A 123 11.34 14.29 -12.90
C THR A 123 10.45 13.83 -14.07
N GLU A 124 10.82 12.78 -14.81
CA GLU A 124 9.97 12.21 -15.88
C GLU A 124 8.68 11.56 -15.34
N ARG A 125 8.72 10.96 -14.14
CA ARG A 125 7.51 10.45 -13.48
C ARG A 125 6.68 11.58 -12.86
N LEU A 126 7.30 12.70 -12.50
CA LEU A 126 6.63 13.89 -11.98
C LEU A 126 5.96 14.70 -13.08
N SER A 127 6.49 14.72 -14.31
CA SER A 127 5.72 15.23 -15.46
C SER A 127 4.47 14.39 -15.72
N THR A 128 4.51 13.07 -15.50
CA THR A 128 3.30 12.24 -15.47
C THR A 128 2.38 12.59 -14.29
N ILE A 129 2.92 12.89 -13.11
CA ILE A 129 2.12 13.36 -11.95
C ILE A 129 1.41 14.71 -12.26
N GLN A 130 2.05 15.61 -13.03
CA GLN A 130 1.43 16.87 -13.48
C GLN A 130 0.26 16.66 -14.45
N GLU A 131 0.24 15.57 -15.20
CA GLU A 131 -0.90 15.15 -16.05
C GLU A 131 -2.00 14.42 -15.26
N VAL A 132 -1.68 13.83 -14.10
CA VAL A 132 -2.58 12.92 -13.33
C VAL A 132 -3.26 13.58 -12.13
N TRP A 133 -3.32 14.92 -12.02
CA TRP A 133 -4.23 15.59 -11.04
C TRP A 133 -5.74 15.34 -11.33
N SER A 134 -6.09 14.23 -11.97
CA SER A 134 -7.43 13.97 -12.49
C SER A 134 -8.45 13.54 -11.43
N VAL A 135 -8.04 13.17 -10.21
CA VAL A 135 -8.97 12.50 -9.28
C VAL A 135 -9.93 13.48 -8.62
N PHE A 136 -9.47 14.66 -8.21
CA PHE A 136 -10.32 15.68 -7.57
C PHE A 136 -10.11 17.05 -8.22
N PRO A 137 -10.72 17.33 -9.38
CA PRO A 137 -10.71 18.66 -9.96
C PRO A 137 -11.48 19.61 -9.02
N PRO A 138 -10.87 20.68 -8.51
CA PRO A 138 -11.62 21.69 -7.78
C PRO A 138 -12.58 22.39 -8.76
N ASN A 139 -13.89 22.18 -8.60
CA ASN A 139 -14.87 23.02 -9.30
C ASN A 139 -14.58 24.49 -8.92
N ASP A 140 -14.47 25.35 -9.93
CA ASP A 140 -14.31 26.81 -9.84
C ASP A 140 -12.92 27.39 -9.51
N GLN A 141 -11.81 26.64 -9.64
CA GLN A 141 -10.47 27.23 -9.49
C GLN A 141 -9.84 27.66 -10.82
N SER A 142 -9.11 28.78 -10.77
CA SER A 142 -8.31 29.25 -11.92
C SER A 142 -7.21 28.22 -12.25
N GLU A 143 -6.81 28.16 -13.53
CA GLU A 143 -5.69 27.32 -13.97
C GLU A 143 -4.41 27.57 -13.15
N GLN A 144 -4.21 28.81 -12.70
CA GLN A 144 -3.09 29.18 -11.83
C GLN A 144 -3.18 28.50 -10.45
N ALA A 145 -4.35 28.51 -9.81
CA ALA A 145 -4.52 27.86 -8.51
C ALA A 145 -4.33 26.34 -8.61
N LEU A 146 -4.75 25.75 -9.74
CA LEU A 146 -4.50 24.34 -10.04
C LEU A 146 -3.01 24.03 -10.17
N GLU A 147 -2.25 24.84 -10.92
CA GLU A 147 -0.81 24.65 -11.08
C GLU A 147 -0.06 24.85 -9.76
N GLU A 148 -0.48 25.80 -8.94
CA GLU A 148 0.04 25.98 -7.57
C GLU A 148 -0.19 24.73 -6.71
N LYS A 149 -1.36 24.09 -6.79
CA LYS A 149 -1.66 22.84 -6.06
C LYS A 149 -0.83 21.67 -6.57
N LYS A 150 -0.61 21.55 -7.88
CA LYS A 150 0.29 20.54 -8.47
C LYS A 150 1.73 20.73 -8.00
N ALA A 151 2.21 21.97 -7.97
CA ALA A 151 3.54 22.29 -7.44
C ALA A 151 3.65 21.93 -5.96
N GLN A 152 2.65 22.30 -5.14
CA GLN A 152 2.59 21.93 -3.72
C GLN A 152 2.64 20.40 -3.51
N LEU A 153 1.88 19.65 -4.30
CA LEU A 153 1.87 18.18 -4.26
C LEU A 153 3.24 17.59 -4.59
N SER A 154 3.83 18.04 -5.70
CA SER A 154 5.17 17.62 -6.15
C SER A 154 6.22 17.88 -5.07
N ASP A 155 6.23 19.09 -4.51
CA ASP A 155 7.15 19.49 -3.44
C ASP A 155 6.98 18.64 -2.18
N LEU A 156 5.74 18.32 -1.79
CA LEU A 156 5.46 17.45 -0.65
C LEU A 156 5.99 16.02 -0.87
N ILE A 157 5.77 15.45 -2.06
CA ILE A 157 6.26 14.12 -2.41
C ILE A 157 7.80 14.11 -2.38
N ILE A 158 8.43 15.05 -3.07
CA ILE A 158 9.89 15.14 -3.20
C ILE A 158 10.54 15.37 -1.83
N SER A 159 10.03 16.33 -1.06
CA SER A 159 10.57 16.64 0.27
C SER A 159 10.45 15.45 1.23
N THR A 160 9.33 14.72 1.19
CA THR A 160 9.14 13.50 2.00
C THR A 160 10.15 12.41 1.62
N LEU A 161 10.30 12.12 0.33
CA LEU A 161 11.23 11.08 -0.13
C LEU A 161 12.70 11.45 0.10
N ARG A 162 13.05 12.75 0.05
CA ARG A 162 14.38 13.25 0.42
C ARG A 162 14.64 13.11 1.91
N LYS A 163 13.63 13.39 2.75
CA LYS A 163 13.71 13.25 4.21
C LYS A 163 13.83 11.79 4.63
N HIS A 164 13.18 10.87 3.91
CA HIS A 164 13.09 9.45 4.24
C HIS A 164 13.61 8.56 3.10
N PRO A 165 14.94 8.48 2.90
CA PRO A 165 15.56 7.85 1.72
C PRO A 165 15.39 6.31 1.64
N LEU A 166 14.82 5.69 2.69
CA LEU A 166 14.45 4.27 2.65
C LEU A 166 13.19 4.01 1.81
N LEU A 167 12.36 5.04 1.60
CA LEU A 167 11.10 4.96 0.88
C LEU A 167 11.32 5.13 -0.63
N SER A 168 10.61 4.33 -1.41
CA SER A 168 10.59 4.40 -2.87
C SER A 168 9.21 4.86 -3.35
N TYR A 169 9.18 5.76 -4.32
CA TYR A 169 7.95 6.18 -4.98
C TYR A 169 7.26 5.00 -5.70
N PHE A 170 5.94 4.92 -5.59
CA PHE A 170 5.08 4.04 -6.39
C PHE A 170 4.00 4.88 -7.08
N GLN A 171 3.46 4.39 -8.20
CA GLN A 171 2.66 5.18 -9.12
C GLN A 171 1.48 5.88 -8.46
N SER A 172 0.76 5.24 -7.53
CA SER A 172 -0.43 5.80 -6.86
C SER A 172 -0.15 6.47 -5.51
N TYR A 173 1.12 6.82 -5.24
CA TYR A 173 1.47 7.52 -4.00
C TYR A 173 0.94 8.96 -3.99
N HIS A 174 0.90 9.60 -5.15
CA HIS A 174 0.44 10.97 -5.29
C HIS A 174 -1.05 11.11 -4.94
N ASP A 175 -1.88 10.12 -5.23
CA ASP A 175 -3.30 10.09 -4.85
C ASP A 175 -3.47 10.23 -3.33
N VAL A 176 -2.67 9.47 -2.55
CA VAL A 176 -2.70 9.55 -1.08
C VAL A 176 -2.25 10.94 -0.59
N VAL A 177 -1.17 11.47 -1.17
CA VAL A 177 -0.63 12.78 -0.77
C VAL A 177 -1.61 13.90 -1.16
N GLN A 178 -2.31 13.77 -2.28
CA GLN A 178 -3.33 14.72 -2.73
C GLN A 178 -4.48 14.80 -1.73
N VAL A 179 -5.02 13.68 -1.26
CA VAL A 179 -6.07 13.67 -0.23
C VAL A 179 -5.61 14.40 1.03
N LEU A 180 -4.40 14.11 1.51
CA LEU A 180 -3.84 14.76 2.69
C LEU A 180 -3.62 16.27 2.48
N LEU A 181 -3.16 16.68 1.29
CA LEU A 181 -2.95 18.09 0.95
C LEU A 181 -4.28 18.85 0.88
N LEU A 182 -5.32 18.25 0.30
CA LEU A 182 -6.64 18.87 0.17
C LEU A 182 -7.31 19.04 1.54
N VAL A 183 -7.29 17.99 2.37
CA VAL A 183 -7.91 18.02 3.70
C VAL A 183 -7.13 18.92 4.66
N LEU A 184 -5.81 18.71 4.77
CA LEU A 184 -4.98 19.32 5.82
C LEU A 184 -4.42 20.68 5.44
N GLY A 185 -4.37 21.00 4.14
CA GLY A 185 -3.66 22.15 3.62
C GLY A 185 -2.13 21.99 3.71
N GLN A 186 -1.41 22.91 3.06
CA GLN A 186 0.03 22.82 2.86
C GLN A 186 0.84 22.73 4.18
N ASN A 187 0.44 23.49 5.20
CA ASN A 187 1.19 23.62 6.46
C ASN A 187 1.23 22.31 7.26
N SER A 188 0.12 21.57 7.31
CA SER A 188 -0.02 20.35 8.11
C SER A 188 0.24 19.08 7.28
N ALA A 189 0.13 19.15 5.95
CA ALA A 189 0.31 18.01 5.07
C ALA A 189 1.72 17.40 5.14
N ALA A 190 2.79 18.20 5.27
CA ALA A 190 4.16 17.68 5.27
C ALA A 190 4.41 16.64 6.39
N GLN A 191 3.93 16.91 7.61
CA GLN A 191 4.06 15.97 8.71
C GLN A 191 3.16 14.75 8.52
N ALA A 192 1.97 14.95 7.98
CA ALA A 192 0.98 13.88 7.79
C ALA A 192 1.45 12.88 6.75
N VAL A 193 2.03 13.39 5.66
CA VAL A 193 2.61 12.60 4.58
C VAL A 193 3.78 11.78 5.11
N SER A 194 4.72 12.36 5.86
CA SER A 194 5.80 11.60 6.51
C SER A 194 5.28 10.44 7.37
N ARG A 195 4.26 10.70 8.21
CA ARG A 195 3.69 9.69 9.10
C ARG A 195 2.91 8.62 8.33
N MET A 196 2.05 9.02 7.40
CA MET A 196 1.31 8.12 6.51
C MET A 196 2.27 7.16 5.79
N SER A 197 3.37 7.71 5.25
CA SER A 197 4.34 6.93 4.49
C SER A 197 5.11 5.92 5.33
N LEU A 198 5.42 6.23 6.59
CA LEU A 198 6.21 5.34 7.46
C LEU A 198 5.36 4.38 8.31
N PHE A 199 4.13 4.77 8.66
CA PHE A 199 3.26 4.04 9.59
C PHE A 199 2.04 3.39 8.92
N ARG A 200 1.80 3.61 7.62
CA ARG A 200 0.76 2.91 6.86
C ARG A 200 1.27 2.38 5.52
N LEU A 201 2.01 3.17 4.76
CA LEU A 201 2.41 2.82 3.40
C LEU A 201 3.79 2.14 3.28
N ARG A 202 4.57 2.09 4.36
CA ARG A 202 6.00 1.71 4.32
C ARG A 202 6.27 0.42 3.55
N ASP A 203 5.48 -0.61 3.82
CA ASP A 203 5.62 -1.94 3.21
C ASP A 203 5.43 -1.92 1.68
N TYR A 204 4.66 -0.97 1.14
CA TYR A 204 4.49 -0.74 -0.31
C TYR A 204 5.63 0.10 -0.91
N MET A 205 6.29 0.92 -0.09
CA MET A 205 7.38 1.82 -0.48
C MET A 205 8.78 1.20 -0.29
N LEU A 206 8.87 -0.06 0.15
CA LEU A 206 10.16 -0.75 0.25
C LEU A 206 10.73 -1.11 -1.14
N PRO A 207 12.05 -1.39 -1.25
CA PRO A 207 12.70 -1.65 -2.54
C PRO A 207 12.10 -2.82 -3.36
N THR A 208 11.33 -3.69 -2.74
CA THR A 208 10.66 -4.83 -3.38
C THR A 208 9.19 -4.82 -3.01
N LEU A 209 8.31 -5.24 -3.92
CA LEU A 209 6.86 -5.41 -3.66
C LEU A 209 6.52 -6.71 -2.89
N VAL A 210 7.52 -7.42 -2.35
CA VAL A 210 7.28 -8.64 -1.57
C VAL A 210 6.42 -8.39 -0.33
N PRO A 211 6.66 -7.35 0.50
CA PRO A 211 5.81 -7.07 1.65
C PRO A 211 4.38 -6.71 1.25
N ALA A 212 4.25 -5.85 0.23
CA ALA A 212 2.95 -5.52 -0.37
C ALA A 212 2.16 -6.78 -0.75
N ARG A 213 2.77 -7.73 -1.47
CA ARG A 213 2.11 -9.01 -1.83
C ARG A 213 1.56 -9.78 -0.61
N LYS A 214 2.26 -9.77 0.53
CA LYS A 214 1.78 -10.43 1.74
C LYS A 214 0.55 -9.75 2.34
N HIS A 215 0.33 -8.44 2.10
CA HIS A 215 -0.90 -7.77 2.51
C HIS A 215 -2.11 -8.33 1.75
N PHE A 216 -1.95 -8.70 0.48
CA PHE A 216 -3.03 -9.33 -0.30
C PHE A 216 -3.27 -10.77 0.10
N GLU A 217 -2.21 -11.53 0.42
CA GLU A 217 -2.37 -12.85 1.03
C GLU A 217 -3.23 -12.79 2.31
N LEU A 218 -3.13 -11.70 3.09
CA LEU A 218 -4.02 -11.46 4.22
C LEU A 218 -5.47 -11.16 3.79
N VAL A 219 -5.69 -10.34 2.75
CA VAL A 219 -7.05 -10.10 2.22
C VAL A 219 -7.70 -11.43 1.85
N SER A 220 -7.04 -12.26 1.05
CA SER A 220 -7.53 -13.58 0.67
C SER A 220 -7.81 -14.47 1.89
N ALA A 221 -6.98 -14.39 2.94
CA ALA A 221 -7.19 -15.15 4.17
C ALA A 221 -8.41 -14.68 4.98
N VAL A 222 -8.64 -13.37 5.04
CA VAL A 222 -9.82 -12.77 5.68
C VAL A 222 -11.09 -13.14 4.91
N VAL A 223 -11.07 -13.06 3.57
CA VAL A 223 -12.20 -13.51 2.74
C VAL A 223 -12.43 -15.01 2.93
N SER A 224 -11.38 -15.83 2.95
CA SER A 224 -11.51 -17.29 3.11
C SER A 224 -12.11 -17.75 4.44
N ILE A 225 -11.91 -16.99 5.53
CA ILE A 225 -12.54 -17.33 6.82
C ILE A 225 -13.98 -16.84 6.91
N ALA A 226 -14.29 -15.70 6.28
CA ALA A 226 -15.61 -15.08 6.33
C ALA A 226 -16.59 -15.67 5.30
N ASP A 227 -16.12 -15.95 4.09
CA ASP A 227 -16.88 -16.52 2.98
C ASP A 227 -16.00 -17.53 2.19
N PRO A 228 -15.97 -18.80 2.62
CA PRO A 228 -15.17 -19.84 1.96
C PRO A 228 -15.60 -20.14 0.52
N GLU A 229 -16.89 -19.96 0.20
CA GLU A 229 -17.43 -20.20 -1.14
C GLU A 229 -16.90 -19.16 -2.13
N LEU A 230 -17.03 -17.88 -1.76
CA LEU A 230 -16.47 -16.78 -2.54
C LEU A 230 -14.95 -16.91 -2.67
N ALA A 231 -14.25 -17.23 -1.58
CA ALA A 231 -12.81 -17.41 -1.60
C ALA A 231 -12.36 -18.52 -2.56
N ASN A 232 -13.06 -19.65 -2.58
CA ASN A 232 -12.75 -20.74 -3.51
C ASN A 232 -12.99 -20.31 -4.96
N HIS A 233 -14.07 -19.57 -5.23
CA HIS A 233 -14.36 -19.06 -6.56
C HIS A 233 -13.27 -18.10 -7.05
N ILE A 234 -12.91 -17.09 -6.24
CA ILE A 234 -11.89 -16.10 -6.62
C ILE A 234 -10.46 -16.64 -6.59
N SER A 235 -10.19 -17.74 -5.87
CA SER A 235 -8.85 -18.36 -5.84
C SER A 235 -8.41 -18.91 -7.20
N GLN A 236 -9.36 -19.12 -8.11
CA GLN A 236 -9.11 -19.55 -9.48
C GLN A 236 -8.60 -18.40 -10.36
N ALA A 237 -8.86 -17.14 -9.96
CA ALA A 237 -8.33 -15.97 -10.62
C ALA A 237 -6.89 -15.66 -10.17
N GLU A 238 -6.08 -15.13 -11.08
CA GLU A 238 -4.68 -14.80 -10.76
C GLU A 238 -4.61 -13.64 -9.73
N ASN A 239 -4.09 -13.96 -8.54
CA ASN A 239 -3.85 -13.03 -7.41
C ASN A 239 -2.91 -11.83 -7.70
N SER A 240 -2.51 -11.61 -8.95
CA SER A 240 -1.49 -10.64 -9.35
C SER A 240 -1.98 -9.20 -9.46
N PHE A 241 -3.26 -8.95 -9.80
CA PHE A 241 -3.75 -7.62 -10.15
C PHE A 241 -4.52 -6.88 -9.04
N ALA A 242 -4.98 -7.58 -8.00
CA ALA A 242 -5.62 -6.96 -6.83
C ALA A 242 -4.68 -5.99 -6.07
N LEU A 243 -3.40 -5.91 -6.46
CA LEU A 243 -2.37 -5.04 -5.89
C LEU A 243 -2.73 -3.53 -5.87
N SER A 244 -3.66 -3.07 -6.70
CA SER A 244 -3.90 -1.63 -6.94
C SER A 244 -4.75 -0.90 -5.90
N ALA A 245 -5.75 -1.51 -5.29
CA ALA A 245 -6.64 -0.74 -4.40
C ALA A 245 -6.00 -0.43 -3.04
N THR A 246 -5.29 -1.40 -2.44
CA THR A 246 -4.75 -1.26 -1.08
C THR A 246 -3.47 -0.43 -1.02
N HIS A 247 -2.70 -0.37 -2.12
CA HIS A 247 -1.42 0.33 -2.11
C HIS A 247 -1.57 1.87 -2.03
N SER A 248 -2.73 2.39 -2.41
CA SER A 248 -3.08 3.81 -2.46
C SER A 248 -4.14 4.16 -1.43
N LEU A 249 -4.43 3.24 -0.49
CA LEU A 249 -5.54 3.39 0.48
C LEU A 249 -6.83 3.81 -0.22
N PHE A 250 -7.14 3.19 -1.37
CA PHE A 250 -8.33 3.43 -2.19
C PHE A 250 -8.41 4.81 -2.86
N ALA A 251 -7.43 5.70 -2.64
CA ALA A 251 -7.44 7.06 -3.18
C ALA A 251 -7.37 7.13 -4.71
N HIS A 252 -6.85 6.08 -5.35
CA HIS A 252 -6.81 5.97 -6.81
C HIS A 252 -8.16 5.59 -7.44
N ASP A 253 -9.01 4.88 -6.70
CA ASP A 253 -10.22 4.28 -7.25
C ASP A 253 -11.50 5.06 -6.88
N ILE A 254 -11.44 5.96 -5.88
CA ILE A 254 -12.55 6.84 -5.48
C ILE A 254 -12.36 8.22 -6.10
N GLN A 255 -13.34 8.66 -6.89
CA GLN A 255 -13.31 9.95 -7.60
C GLN A 255 -14.04 11.09 -6.85
N ASP A 256 -15.00 10.79 -5.97
CA ASP A 256 -15.65 11.82 -5.16
C ASP A 256 -14.80 12.17 -3.94
N TYR A 257 -14.48 13.47 -3.80
CA TYR A 257 -13.64 13.97 -2.72
C TYR A 257 -14.23 13.71 -1.32
N ARG A 258 -15.55 13.87 -1.17
CA ARG A 258 -16.23 13.66 0.11
C ARG A 258 -16.20 12.20 0.51
N GLU A 259 -16.35 11.30 -0.46
CA GLU A 259 -16.23 9.86 -0.23
C GLU A 259 -14.82 9.48 0.22
N ILE A 260 -13.77 9.91 -0.48
CA ILE A 260 -12.40 9.57 -0.05
C ILE A 260 -12.04 10.19 1.30
N ALA A 261 -12.50 11.43 1.57
CA ALA A 261 -12.26 12.09 2.85
C ALA A 261 -12.97 11.35 3.98
N ARG A 262 -14.22 10.91 3.76
CA ARG A 262 -14.99 10.07 4.69
C ARG A 262 -14.29 8.73 4.94
N LEU A 263 -13.73 8.11 3.91
CA LEU A 263 -12.97 6.88 4.04
C LEU A 263 -11.70 7.09 4.88
N TYR A 264 -11.01 8.22 4.67
CA TYR A 264 -9.82 8.57 5.44
C TYR A 264 -10.13 8.88 6.90
N ASP A 265 -11.31 9.46 7.20
CA ASP A 265 -11.78 9.60 8.59
C ASP A 265 -11.74 8.23 9.30
N PHE A 266 -12.28 7.21 8.65
CA PHE A 266 -12.26 5.83 9.16
C PHE A 266 -10.84 5.24 9.20
N LEU A 267 -10.10 5.26 8.09
CA LEU A 267 -8.79 4.62 8.01
C LEU A 267 -7.79 5.22 9.00
N LEU A 268 -7.81 6.54 9.21
CA LEU A 268 -6.92 7.22 10.16
C LEU A 268 -7.27 6.92 11.61
N ALA A 269 -8.55 6.65 11.91
CA ALA A 269 -9.03 6.27 13.23
C ALA A 269 -8.68 4.83 13.66
N HIS A 270 -8.20 3.98 12.74
CA HIS A 270 -7.93 2.57 13.01
C HIS A 270 -6.50 2.14 12.68
N GLU A 271 -6.07 1.00 13.22
CA GLU A 271 -4.75 0.44 12.93
C GLU A 271 -4.56 0.10 11.43
N PRO A 272 -3.32 0.08 10.89
CA PRO A 272 -3.07 -0.08 9.45
C PRO A 272 -3.69 -1.33 8.84
N VAL A 273 -3.81 -2.42 9.61
CA VAL A 273 -4.44 -3.65 9.13
C VAL A 273 -5.92 -3.46 8.79
N MET A 274 -6.59 -2.43 9.32
CA MET A 274 -7.98 -2.13 8.99
C MET A 274 -8.19 -1.89 7.48
N SER A 275 -7.18 -1.39 6.77
CA SER A 275 -7.22 -1.28 5.30
C SER A 275 -7.36 -2.64 4.59
N ILE A 276 -6.82 -3.71 5.18
CA ILE A 276 -6.94 -5.09 4.68
C ILE A 276 -8.36 -5.60 4.92
N TYR A 277 -8.93 -5.33 6.10
CA TYR A 277 -10.30 -5.73 6.44
C TYR A 277 -11.34 -4.96 5.62
N LEU A 278 -11.09 -3.68 5.36
CA LEU A 278 -11.92 -2.90 4.46
C LEU A 278 -11.90 -3.49 3.05
N PHE A 279 -10.73 -3.86 2.53
CA PHE A 279 -10.68 -4.50 1.22
C PHE A 279 -11.44 -5.83 1.21
N ALA A 280 -11.21 -6.69 2.21
CA ALA A 280 -11.94 -7.96 2.31
C ALA A 280 -13.46 -7.74 2.39
N THR A 281 -13.91 -6.73 3.13
CA THR A 281 -15.32 -6.36 3.24
C THR A 281 -15.90 -5.91 1.91
N ILE A 282 -15.17 -5.09 1.14
CA ILE A 282 -15.57 -4.67 -0.22
C ILE A 282 -15.65 -5.89 -1.17
N THR A 283 -14.72 -6.84 -1.06
CA THR A 283 -14.79 -8.07 -1.85
C THR A 283 -16.02 -8.90 -1.49
N ILE A 284 -16.32 -9.05 -0.19
CA ILE A 284 -17.48 -9.80 0.30
C ILE A 284 -18.80 -9.10 -0.04
N SER A 285 -18.88 -7.77 0.00
CA SER A 285 -20.11 -7.04 -0.34
C SER A 285 -20.50 -7.22 -1.80
N ARG A 286 -19.55 -7.59 -2.66
CA ARG A 286 -19.75 -7.89 -4.08
C ARG A 286 -19.92 -9.37 -4.37
N ARG A 287 -20.19 -10.18 -3.34
CA ARG A 287 -20.34 -11.64 -3.45
C ARG A 287 -21.24 -12.07 -4.61
N SER A 288 -22.45 -11.51 -4.73
CA SER A 288 -23.40 -11.90 -5.78
C SER A 288 -22.83 -11.63 -7.18
N GLU A 289 -22.28 -10.44 -7.39
CA GLU A 289 -21.67 -10.01 -8.66
C GLU A 289 -20.47 -10.89 -9.03
N LEU A 290 -19.63 -11.27 -8.06
CA LEU A 290 -18.43 -12.08 -8.31
C LEU A 290 -18.75 -13.55 -8.54
N LEU A 291 -19.80 -14.10 -7.93
CA LEU A 291 -20.20 -15.51 -8.10
C LEU A 291 -21.01 -15.77 -9.39
N GLU A 292 -21.54 -14.73 -10.02
CA GLU A 292 -22.22 -14.84 -11.31
C GLU A 292 -21.25 -15.11 -12.47
N LEU A 293 -19.97 -14.76 -12.30
CA LEU A 293 -18.93 -15.00 -13.30
C LEU A 293 -18.56 -16.48 -13.41
N GLU A 294 -18.27 -16.94 -14.61
CA GLU A 294 -17.83 -18.32 -14.80
C GLU A 294 -16.34 -18.50 -14.47
N PRO A 295 -15.92 -19.69 -14.01
CA PRO A 295 -14.50 -20.04 -13.80
C PRO A 295 -13.55 -19.74 -14.97
N GLY A 296 -14.06 -19.72 -16.20
CA GLY A 296 -13.30 -19.39 -17.41
C GLY A 296 -13.00 -17.89 -17.58
N GLU A 297 -13.65 -17.02 -16.81
CA GLU A 297 -13.56 -15.56 -16.88
C GLU A 297 -12.57 -14.98 -15.88
N SER A 298 -11.49 -15.71 -15.57
CA SER A 298 -10.46 -15.33 -14.60
C SER A 298 -9.94 -13.90 -14.78
N ASP A 299 -9.74 -13.43 -16.01
CA ASP A 299 -9.24 -12.07 -16.29
C ASP A 299 -10.28 -10.99 -15.92
N ILE A 300 -11.56 -11.26 -16.16
CA ILE A 300 -12.67 -10.37 -15.81
C ILE A 300 -12.84 -10.36 -14.29
N LEU A 301 -12.81 -11.53 -13.65
CA LEU A 301 -12.87 -11.66 -12.19
C LEU A 301 -11.73 -10.88 -11.53
N THR A 302 -10.53 -11.03 -12.07
CA THR A 302 -9.32 -10.32 -11.64
C THR A 302 -9.48 -8.80 -11.77
N TYR A 303 -10.00 -8.32 -12.91
CA TYR A 303 -10.28 -6.90 -13.13
C TYR A 303 -11.34 -6.37 -12.15
N MET A 304 -12.41 -7.13 -11.94
CA MET A 304 -13.50 -6.73 -11.05
C MET A 304 -13.02 -6.64 -9.61
N ILE A 305 -12.24 -7.60 -9.11
CA ILE A 305 -11.66 -7.55 -7.77
C ILE A 305 -10.70 -6.35 -7.61
N ALA A 306 -9.98 -5.99 -8.66
CA ALA A 306 -9.05 -4.86 -8.65
C ALA A 306 -9.74 -3.49 -8.67
N LYS A 307 -11.04 -3.42 -9.01
CA LYS A 307 -11.81 -2.18 -9.09
C LYS A 307 -12.79 -2.05 -7.93
N LEU A 308 -12.99 -0.82 -7.47
CA LEU A 308 -14.05 -0.51 -6.52
C LEU A 308 -15.41 -0.42 -7.24
N PRO A 309 -16.50 -0.81 -6.56
CA PRO A 309 -17.85 -0.56 -7.06
C PRO A 309 -18.12 0.95 -7.16
N GLN A 310 -18.96 1.37 -8.11
CA GLN A 310 -19.24 2.79 -8.35
C GLN A 310 -19.94 3.49 -7.17
N ASN A 311 -20.80 2.76 -6.45
CA ASN A 311 -21.50 3.27 -5.28
C ASN A 311 -20.99 2.53 -4.04
N LEU A 312 -20.11 3.19 -3.29
CA LEU A 312 -19.58 2.67 -2.03
C LEU A 312 -20.39 3.24 -0.87
N ASP A 313 -21.19 2.41 -0.21
CA ASP A 313 -21.71 2.78 1.11
C ASP A 313 -20.59 2.67 2.16
N ILE A 314 -19.81 3.73 2.29
CA ILE A 314 -18.64 3.78 3.18
C ILE A 314 -19.05 3.57 4.65
N ASP A 315 -20.23 4.02 5.06
CA ASP A 315 -20.69 3.90 6.44
C ASP A 315 -20.99 2.43 6.78
N THR A 316 -21.69 1.73 5.90
CA THR A 316 -21.92 0.29 6.04
C THR A 316 -20.61 -0.50 5.96
N LEU A 317 -19.75 -0.19 4.98
CA LEU A 317 -18.45 -0.84 4.82
C LEU A 317 -17.54 -0.64 6.04
N ALA A 318 -17.52 0.54 6.64
CA ALA A 318 -16.76 0.82 7.86
C ALA A 318 -17.27 -0.01 9.04
N ALA A 319 -18.60 -0.06 9.25
CA ALA A 319 -19.21 -0.84 10.31
C ALA A 319 -18.93 -2.35 10.14
N ASP A 320 -19.11 -2.87 8.93
CA ASP A 320 -18.86 -4.27 8.60
C ASP A 320 -17.37 -4.64 8.69
N SER A 321 -16.47 -3.73 8.31
CA SER A 321 -15.02 -3.93 8.47
C SER A 321 -14.63 -4.09 9.94
N VAL A 322 -15.17 -3.25 10.82
CA VAL A 322 -14.93 -3.35 12.27
C VAL A 322 -15.51 -4.65 12.83
N LYS A 323 -16.71 -5.03 12.40
CA LYS A 323 -17.35 -6.30 12.80
C LYS A 323 -16.52 -7.50 12.34
N LEU A 324 -16.04 -7.49 11.10
CA LEU A 324 -15.21 -8.54 10.52
C LEU A 324 -13.86 -8.65 11.25
N PHE A 325 -13.22 -7.51 11.52
CA PHE A 325 -11.98 -7.44 12.30
C PHE A 325 -12.13 -8.01 13.71
N ARG A 326 -13.20 -7.64 14.42
CA ARG A 326 -13.47 -8.15 15.78
C ARG A 326 -13.78 -9.65 15.79
N SER A 327 -14.51 -10.12 14.79
CA SER A 327 -14.89 -11.55 14.69
C SER A 327 -13.70 -12.43 14.30
N HIS A 328 -12.80 -11.92 13.45
CA HIS A 328 -11.66 -12.65 12.91
C HIS A 328 -10.40 -11.79 12.95
N PRO A 329 -9.80 -11.53 14.13
CA PRO A 329 -8.58 -10.73 14.25
C PRO A 329 -7.41 -11.37 13.49
N PRO A 330 -6.39 -10.60 13.06
CA PRO A 330 -5.36 -11.09 12.16
C PRO A 330 -4.56 -12.28 12.74
N GLU A 331 -4.42 -12.36 14.06
CA GLU A 331 -3.79 -13.48 14.79
C GLU A 331 -4.53 -14.81 14.60
N SER A 332 -5.84 -14.76 14.38
CA SER A 332 -6.71 -15.95 14.25
C SER A 332 -6.77 -16.49 12.82
N LEU A 333 -6.17 -15.80 11.85
CA LEU A 333 -6.20 -16.19 10.45
C LEU A 333 -5.49 -17.52 10.21
N ARG A 334 -6.09 -18.34 9.33
CA ARG A 334 -5.57 -19.67 8.98
C ARG A 334 -4.22 -19.58 8.25
N GLY A 335 -3.47 -20.68 8.27
CA GLY A 335 -2.22 -20.81 7.50
C GLY A 335 -1.02 -20.05 8.07
N LEU A 336 -1.10 -19.57 9.31
CA LEU A 336 -0.04 -18.83 10.00
C LEU A 336 0.44 -17.60 9.20
N LEU A 337 -0.40 -17.04 8.33
CA LEU A 337 -0.03 -15.95 7.42
C LEU A 337 0.39 -14.70 8.19
N TRP A 338 -0.33 -14.38 9.27
CA TRP A 338 0.06 -13.32 10.19
C TRP A 338 1.46 -13.53 10.75
N TRP A 339 1.79 -14.75 11.19
CA TRP A 339 3.12 -15.07 11.72
C TRP A 339 4.22 -15.02 10.66
N ARG A 340 3.91 -15.34 9.39
CA ARG A 340 4.83 -15.27 8.24
C ARG A 340 5.13 -13.84 7.78
N LEU A 341 4.35 -12.84 8.19
CA LEU A 341 4.70 -11.43 8.00
C LEU A 341 5.92 -11.08 8.82
N SER A 342 6.77 -10.21 8.26
CA SER A 342 7.93 -9.68 9.00
C SER A 342 7.45 -9.08 10.32
N SER A 343 8.14 -9.37 11.42
CA SER A 343 7.92 -8.69 12.71
C SER A 343 8.12 -7.18 12.62
N TYR A 344 8.80 -6.72 11.56
CA TYR A 344 9.04 -5.32 11.25
C TYR A 344 8.06 -4.76 10.22
N SER A 345 7.01 -5.49 9.82
CA SER A 345 5.96 -4.99 8.93
C SER A 345 5.14 -3.92 9.61
N VAL A 346 4.71 -2.92 8.84
CA VAL A 346 3.87 -1.82 9.32
C VAL A 346 2.58 -2.32 9.98
N LEU A 347 2.02 -3.43 9.48
CA LEU A 347 0.82 -4.07 10.04
C LEU A 347 1.02 -4.55 11.48
N LYS A 348 2.26 -4.92 11.86
CA LYS A 348 2.59 -5.37 13.22
C LYS A 348 3.13 -4.25 14.10
N THR A 349 3.90 -3.33 13.52
CA THR A 349 4.62 -2.31 14.30
C THR A 349 3.78 -1.09 14.60
N SER A 350 2.72 -0.82 13.82
CA SER A 350 1.95 0.43 13.90
C SER A 350 0.51 0.21 14.33
N ARG A 351 0.30 -0.81 15.18
CA ARG A 351 -1.02 -1.20 15.72
C ARG A 351 -1.54 -0.25 16.80
N ASP A 352 -0.65 0.21 17.66
CA ASP A 352 -1.00 1.15 18.72
C ASP A 352 -1.02 2.56 18.17
N ILE A 353 -2.21 3.00 17.75
CA ILE A 353 -2.47 4.35 17.24
C ILE A 353 -2.58 5.41 18.35
N LYS A 354 -2.73 4.99 19.62
CA LYS A 354 -2.79 5.91 20.77
C LYS A 354 -1.41 6.42 21.16
N ARG A 355 -0.36 5.61 20.93
CA ARG A 355 1.01 5.96 21.30
C ARG A 355 1.73 6.68 20.17
N PRO A 356 2.21 7.91 20.39
CA PRO A 356 3.01 8.61 19.39
C PRO A 356 4.32 7.87 19.15
N GLN A 357 4.41 7.24 17.98
CA GLN A 357 5.65 6.63 17.49
C GLN A 357 6.53 7.69 16.84
N SER A 358 7.84 7.60 17.08
CA SER A 358 8.82 8.49 16.45
C SER A 358 9.07 8.09 14.99
N LEU A 359 9.30 9.07 14.11
CA LEU A 359 9.63 8.80 12.71
C LEU A 359 10.94 8.00 12.60
N GLU A 360 11.93 8.32 13.43
CA GLU A 360 13.23 7.61 13.46
C GLU A 360 13.07 6.12 13.79
N GLU A 361 12.24 5.77 14.77
CA GLU A 361 11.95 4.38 15.09
C GLU A 361 11.30 3.65 13.92
N ALA A 362 10.35 4.29 13.24
CA ALA A 362 9.72 3.73 12.05
C ALA A 362 10.73 3.48 10.93
N GLU A 363 11.70 4.39 10.75
CA GLU A 363 12.79 4.20 9.80
C GLU A 363 13.71 3.04 10.20
N ILE A 364 14.06 2.92 11.49
CA ILE A 364 14.87 1.80 12.01
C ILE A 364 14.17 0.46 11.71
N LEU A 365 12.87 0.38 11.95
CA LEU A 365 12.05 -0.79 11.63
C LEU A 365 12.05 -1.09 10.12
N GLY A 366 11.88 -0.06 9.28
CA GLY A 366 12.00 -0.19 7.83
C GLY A 366 13.35 -0.76 7.39
N HIS A 367 14.46 -0.26 7.95
CA HIS A 367 15.80 -0.79 7.67
C HIS A 367 15.99 -2.23 8.14
N LYS A 368 15.38 -2.62 9.28
CA LYS A 368 15.38 -4.02 9.73
C LYS A 368 14.61 -4.92 8.74
N GLN A 369 13.44 -4.48 8.26
CA GLN A 369 12.66 -5.20 7.25
C GLN A 369 13.42 -5.34 5.92
N ILE A 370 14.09 -4.28 5.44
CA ILE A 370 14.93 -4.33 4.24
C ILE A 370 16.06 -5.35 4.40
N ARG A 371 16.73 -5.39 5.56
CA ARG A 371 17.79 -6.38 5.84
C ARG A 371 17.24 -7.81 5.83
N GLN A 372 16.07 -8.03 6.42
CA GLN A 372 15.39 -9.32 6.38
C GLN A 372 15.11 -9.75 4.93
N LEU A 373 14.53 -8.87 4.11
CA LEU A 373 14.23 -9.16 2.69
C LEU A 373 15.49 -9.53 1.89
N ARG A 374 16.61 -8.83 2.11
CA ARG A 374 17.89 -9.14 1.46
C ARG A 374 18.43 -10.49 1.88
N SER A 375 18.31 -10.83 3.16
CA SER A 375 18.75 -12.14 3.68
C SER A 375 17.92 -13.27 3.07
N GLU A 376 16.59 -13.12 3.03
CA GLU A 376 15.69 -14.07 2.39
C GLU A 376 15.99 -14.25 0.89
N GLU A 377 16.26 -13.16 0.17
CA GLU A 377 16.63 -13.21 -1.24
C GLU A 377 17.96 -13.96 -1.46
N LEU A 378 18.97 -13.67 -0.63
CA LEU A 378 20.28 -14.33 -0.71
C LEU A 378 20.15 -15.83 -0.41
N MET A 379 19.37 -16.20 0.61
CA MET A 379 19.12 -17.59 0.96
C MET A 379 18.37 -18.32 -0.15
N ARG A 380 17.38 -17.68 -0.81
CA ARG A 380 16.70 -18.24 -1.98
C ARG A 380 17.67 -18.44 -3.16
N LYS A 381 18.56 -17.49 -3.43
CA LYS A 381 19.58 -17.62 -4.49
C LYS A 381 20.54 -18.77 -4.20
N ARG A 382 21.03 -18.87 -2.96
CA ARG A 382 21.90 -19.98 -2.50
C ARG A 382 21.18 -21.32 -2.60
N ALA A 383 19.93 -21.42 -2.16
CA ALA A 383 19.13 -22.65 -2.27
C ALA A 383 18.93 -23.08 -3.73
N LYS A 384 18.61 -22.14 -4.64
CA LYS A 384 18.51 -22.41 -6.08
C LYS A 384 19.84 -22.88 -6.68
N GLN A 385 20.96 -22.27 -6.27
CA GLN A 385 22.29 -22.71 -6.68
C GLN A 385 22.58 -24.13 -6.18
N LEU A 386 22.35 -24.43 -4.90
CA LEU A 386 22.52 -25.78 -4.34
C LEU A 386 21.64 -26.81 -5.05
N LEU A 387 20.38 -26.49 -5.34
CA LEU A 387 19.48 -27.34 -6.13
C LEU A 387 20.01 -27.59 -7.55
N LYS A 388 20.57 -26.56 -8.20
CA LYS A 388 21.22 -26.69 -9.52
C LYS A 388 22.45 -27.60 -9.44
N TYR A 389 23.24 -27.51 -8.38
CA TYR A 389 24.43 -28.36 -8.15
C TYR A 389 24.09 -29.77 -7.63
N ARG A 390 22.87 -30.03 -7.12
CA ARG A 390 22.46 -31.38 -6.70
C ARG A 390 22.34 -32.35 -7.88
N ARG A 391 21.85 -31.88 -9.03
CA ARG A 391 21.69 -32.70 -10.26
C ARG A 391 23.01 -33.26 -10.83
N PRO A 392 24.09 -32.49 -10.97
CA PRO A 392 25.38 -33.03 -11.38
C PRO A 392 26.03 -33.89 -10.29
N LEU A 393 25.81 -33.61 -9.00
CA LEU A 393 26.35 -34.47 -7.93
C LEU A 393 25.71 -35.87 -7.94
N THR A 394 24.40 -35.96 -8.21
CA THR A 394 23.71 -37.25 -8.34
C THR A 394 24.17 -38.05 -9.56
N SER A 395 24.50 -37.40 -10.69
CA SER A 395 25.04 -38.13 -11.84
C SER A 395 26.48 -38.58 -11.63
N LEU A 396 27.29 -37.76 -10.94
CA LEU A 396 28.70 -38.06 -10.67
C LEU A 396 28.86 -39.19 -9.63
N THR A 397 28.00 -39.21 -8.62
CA THR A 397 27.91 -40.33 -7.65
C THR A 397 27.37 -41.61 -8.29
N ALA A 398 26.37 -41.53 -9.16
CA ALA A 398 25.90 -42.68 -9.93
C ALA A 398 26.99 -43.23 -10.86
N ALA A 399 27.75 -42.36 -11.54
CA ALA A 399 28.86 -42.77 -12.40
C ALA A 399 29.99 -43.45 -11.59
N LEU A 400 30.38 -42.88 -10.45
CA LEU A 400 31.34 -43.51 -9.54
C LEU A 400 30.85 -44.86 -9.03
N PHE A 401 29.57 -44.96 -8.67
CA PHE A 401 28.96 -46.22 -8.25
C PHE A 401 29.02 -47.28 -9.36
N ILE A 402 28.68 -46.92 -10.61
CA ILE A 402 28.78 -47.81 -11.77
C ILE A 402 30.24 -48.27 -11.97
N VAL A 403 31.23 -47.37 -11.85
CA VAL A 403 32.65 -47.72 -11.97
C VAL A 403 33.07 -48.68 -10.85
N VAL A 404 32.68 -48.42 -9.61
CA VAL A 404 33.00 -49.29 -8.46
C VAL A 404 32.37 -50.67 -8.62
N VAL A 405 31.08 -50.74 -8.99
CA VAL A 405 30.37 -52.00 -9.24
C VAL A 405 31.00 -52.77 -10.40
N SER A 406 31.38 -52.08 -11.47
CA SER A 406 32.05 -52.70 -12.63
C SER A 406 33.43 -53.28 -12.24
N LEU A 407 34.20 -52.57 -11.41
CA LEU A 407 35.50 -53.05 -10.91
C LEU A 407 35.34 -54.21 -9.91
N TYR A 408 34.30 -54.19 -9.08
CA TYR A 408 33.97 -55.27 -8.17
C TYR A 408 33.61 -56.55 -8.93
N LEU A 409 32.68 -56.46 -9.89
CA LEU A 409 32.25 -57.60 -10.71
C LEU A 409 33.42 -58.22 -11.49
N ARG A 410 34.29 -57.38 -12.05
CA ARG A 410 35.53 -57.79 -12.73
C ARG A 410 36.52 -58.51 -11.82
N ARG A 411 36.65 -58.10 -10.55
CA ARG A 411 37.50 -58.79 -9.57
C ARG A 411 36.91 -60.10 -9.08
N THR A 412 35.58 -60.22 -9.02
CA THR A 412 34.89 -61.45 -8.61
C THR A 412 34.67 -62.46 -9.74
N GLY A 413 34.99 -62.11 -10.99
CA GLY A 413 34.89 -63.02 -12.15
C GLY A 413 33.45 -63.28 -12.65
N GLN A 414 32.49 -62.41 -12.29
CA GLN A 414 31.08 -62.53 -12.68
C GLN A 414 30.71 -61.76 -13.97
N ASP A 415 31.70 -61.44 -14.80
CA ASP A 415 31.55 -60.57 -15.99
C ASP A 415 30.55 -61.12 -17.05
N GLN A 416 30.24 -62.41 -17.01
CA GLN A 416 29.25 -63.05 -17.90
C GLN A 416 27.82 -62.54 -17.67
N TYR A 417 27.45 -62.11 -16.46
CA TYR A 417 26.10 -61.61 -16.16
C TYR A 417 25.83 -60.22 -16.79
N LEU A 418 26.85 -59.38 -16.95
CA LEU A 418 26.71 -58.07 -17.58
C LEU A 418 26.54 -58.19 -19.11
N GLN A 419 27.23 -59.13 -19.76
CA GLN A 419 27.06 -59.39 -21.19
C GLN A 419 25.63 -59.87 -21.53
N SER A 420 25.01 -60.68 -20.66
CA SER A 420 23.62 -61.10 -20.84
C SER A 420 22.61 -59.96 -20.65
N LEU A 421 22.86 -59.02 -19.73
CA LEU A 421 21.98 -57.88 -19.47
C LEU A 421 22.05 -56.84 -20.59
N PHE A 422 23.25 -56.48 -21.05
CA PHE A 422 23.42 -55.54 -22.18
C PHE A 422 22.94 -56.14 -23.50
N GLY A 423 23.16 -57.44 -23.73
CA GLY A 423 22.63 -58.14 -24.92
C GLY A 423 21.10 -58.28 -24.94
N SER A 424 20.44 -58.15 -23.79
CA SER A 424 18.98 -58.15 -23.67
C SER A 424 18.40 -56.73 -23.84
N ALA A 425 19.07 -55.72 -23.30
CA ALA A 425 18.68 -54.31 -23.48
C ALA A 425 18.90 -53.81 -24.92
N ALA A 426 19.97 -54.25 -25.60
CA ALA A 426 20.21 -53.91 -27.00
C ALA A 426 19.18 -54.52 -27.96
N ARG A 427 18.62 -55.70 -27.63
CA ARG A 427 17.54 -56.35 -28.39
C ARG A 427 16.18 -55.69 -28.20
N LEU A 428 15.94 -55.07 -27.02
CA LEU A 428 14.72 -54.30 -26.75
C LEU A 428 14.72 -52.93 -27.45
N LEU A 429 15.89 -52.32 -27.63
CA LEU A 429 16.03 -51.03 -28.35
C LEU A 429 16.03 -51.19 -29.88
N SER A 430 16.33 -52.39 -30.41
CA SER A 430 16.27 -52.67 -31.85
C SER A 430 14.89 -53.16 -32.33
N SER A 431 13.94 -53.44 -31.42
CA SER A 431 12.58 -53.90 -31.76
C SER A 431 11.52 -52.79 -31.70
N SER A 432 11.94 -51.53 -31.54
CA SER A 432 11.07 -50.35 -31.48
C SER A 432 11.46 -49.28 -32.52
N GLY A 433 11.90 -49.73 -33.70
CA GLY A 433 12.17 -48.90 -34.88
C GLY A 433 11.11 -49.13 -35.96
#